data_AF-A0A077WN25-F1
#
_entry.id   AF-A0A077WN25-F1
#
_cell.length_a   1.000
_cell.length_b   1.000
_cell.length_c   1.000
_cell.angle_alpha   90.00
_cell.angle_beta   90.00
_cell.angle_gamma   90.00
#
_symmetry.space_group_name_H-M   'P 1'
#
loop_
_entity.id
_entity.type
_entity.pdbx_description
1 polymer ?
#
loop_
_entity_poly.entity_id
_entity_poly.type
_entity_poly.pdbx_seq_one_letter_code
_entity_poly.pdbx_strand_id
1 'polypeptide(L)'
;MEKKKRARGLAAQKAAKKSKIEQEPDTSNAQTVMLEQIVEEGDEIGEVVALYMSAMVKCETDDIAGALPLFRGTINESDRILRNWDAEKQQQQRPPTKFYFAYGSALYELGRLSDDEEFEPYLDAAEERLVDGLDRFDELQEADKTENMAYAHKIRVALAKIWIAKAASQVKESTSSVPDLAVKALDTLNQVLAEKDNELDTNDLVEIGAIVQSHGELYGELEKQQKFRDWAQKLLLRVVKEEPENVRALSELGLGQLSLANFWLDAADTEEQEEEQEEEQESTTLSQEEKNAQDALLKSQEYLEQVLNLSSKTNKVLPRMHADLAEVIINLSNLVSDEEQQQKLYQQAAEHIQNAKSVAQSKELEYELPEGLQLFLDEWSSSQ
;
A
#
# COMPACT_ATOMS: atom_id res chain seq x y z
N MET A 1 30.06 8.13 -35.52
CA MET A 1 28.84 8.47 -34.77
C MET A 1 28.51 7.23 -33.96
N GLU A 2 28.91 7.23 -32.69
CA GLU A 2 28.57 6.13 -31.78
C GLU A 2 27.08 6.20 -31.49
N LYS A 3 26.35 5.10 -31.74
CA LYS A 3 24.95 4.96 -31.36
C LYS A 3 24.88 5.10 -29.83
N LYS A 4 24.34 6.23 -29.32
CA LYS A 4 23.97 6.35 -27.90
C LYS A 4 22.92 5.28 -27.62
N LYS A 5 23.28 4.26 -26.84
CA LYS A 5 22.31 3.28 -26.35
C LYS A 5 21.29 4.03 -25.50
N ARG A 6 19.99 3.84 -25.81
CA ARG A 6 18.88 4.32 -24.98
C ARG A 6 19.06 3.78 -23.57
N ALA A 7 18.75 4.60 -22.55
CA ALA A 7 18.74 4.13 -21.17
C ALA A 7 17.75 2.96 -21.11
N ARG A 8 18.20 1.81 -20.60
CA ARG A 8 17.31 0.65 -20.45
C ARG A 8 16.27 0.99 -19.38
N GLY A 9 15.00 0.75 -19.69
CA GLY A 9 13.89 0.95 -18.75
C GLY A 9 14.17 0.23 -17.43
N LEU A 10 13.71 0.83 -16.33
CA LEU A 10 13.77 0.23 -15.01
C LEU A 10 12.70 -0.85 -14.92
N ALA A 11 13.04 -2.07 -15.36
CA ALA A 11 12.20 -3.24 -15.11
C ALA A 11 12.11 -3.46 -13.59
N ALA A 12 10.89 -3.55 -13.07
CA ALA A 12 10.62 -3.78 -11.65
C ALA A 12 11.26 -5.10 -11.19
N GLN A 13 12.42 -5.02 -10.54
CA GLN A 13 13.08 -6.20 -10.01
C GLN A 13 12.35 -6.68 -8.75
N LYS A 14 11.76 -7.89 -8.85
CA LYS A 14 11.23 -8.66 -7.72
C LYS A 14 12.34 -8.86 -6.66
N ALA A 15 12.20 -8.20 -5.52
CA ALA A 15 13.13 -8.33 -4.39
C ALA A 15 13.10 -9.75 -3.80
N ALA A 16 14.25 -10.43 -3.76
CA ALA A 16 14.41 -11.72 -3.09
C ALA A 16 15.74 -11.84 -2.31
N LYS A 17 15.58 -11.93 -0.98
CA LYS A 17 16.35 -12.70 0.04
C LYS A 17 17.80 -12.31 0.46
N LYS A 18 17.83 -11.80 1.70
CA LYS A 18 18.53 -12.26 2.93
C LYS A 18 20.07 -12.27 3.00
N SER A 19 20.57 -11.60 4.04
CA SER A 19 21.68 -12.07 4.88
C SER A 19 21.32 -11.96 6.37
N LYS A 20 21.55 -13.07 7.09
CA LYS A 20 21.18 -13.36 8.49
C LYS A 20 22.25 -12.82 9.46
N ILE A 21 21.87 -12.14 10.54
CA ILE A 21 22.72 -11.92 11.72
C ILE A 21 21.93 -12.31 12.97
N GLU A 22 22.48 -13.25 13.74
CA GLU A 22 21.96 -13.73 15.03
C GLU A 22 22.36 -12.78 16.15
N GLN A 23 21.39 -12.33 16.98
CA GLN A 23 21.65 -11.92 18.37
C GLN A 23 20.53 -12.37 19.32
N GLU A 24 20.97 -12.74 20.52
CA GLU A 24 20.23 -13.36 21.63
C GLU A 24 19.24 -12.40 22.34
N PRO A 25 18.24 -12.92 23.08
CA PRO A 25 17.08 -12.14 23.54
C PRO A 25 17.40 -11.32 24.80
N ASP A 26 17.20 -10.01 24.73
CA ASP A 26 17.29 -9.14 25.90
C ASP A 26 15.90 -8.96 26.55
N THR A 27 15.73 -9.59 27.71
CA THR A 27 14.53 -9.53 28.53
C THR A 27 14.60 -8.34 29.48
N SER A 28 14.18 -7.15 29.04
CA SER A 28 13.91 -6.02 29.95
C SER A 28 13.38 -4.84 29.17
N ASN A 29 12.10 -4.47 29.36
CA ASN A 29 11.66 -3.10 29.64
C ASN A 29 10.13 -3.02 29.55
N ALA A 30 9.48 -3.06 30.72
CA ALA A 30 8.12 -2.55 30.86
C ALA A 30 8.19 -1.02 30.73
N GLN A 31 8.09 -0.52 29.51
CA GLN A 31 8.05 0.90 29.19
C GLN A 31 6.58 1.34 29.27
N THR A 32 6.24 2.18 30.25
CA THR A 32 4.90 2.78 30.36
C THR A 32 4.69 3.70 29.16
N VAL A 33 3.85 3.28 28.21
CA VAL A 33 3.52 4.09 27.04
C VAL A 33 2.41 5.08 27.42
N MET A 34 2.66 6.37 27.19
CA MET A 34 1.67 7.42 27.42
C MET A 34 0.60 7.34 26.33
N LEU A 35 -0.65 7.06 26.72
CA LEU A 35 -1.81 7.10 25.83
C LEU A 35 -2.21 8.55 25.55
N GLU A 36 -2.49 8.88 24.29
CA GLU A 36 -2.96 10.22 23.91
C GLU A 36 -4.46 10.41 24.15
N GLN A 37 -5.23 9.31 24.27
CA GLN A 37 -6.67 9.34 24.53
C GLN A 37 -6.97 9.22 26.03
N ILE A 38 -7.91 10.04 26.52
CA ILE A 38 -8.41 9.97 27.88
C ILE A 38 -9.37 8.77 27.97
N VAL A 39 -8.99 7.75 28.73
CA VAL A 39 -9.84 6.58 29.03
C VAL A 39 -10.32 6.67 30.48
N GLU A 40 -11.54 6.23 30.76
CA GLU A 40 -12.07 6.16 32.12
C GLU A 40 -11.29 5.10 32.93
N GLU A 41 -10.93 5.42 34.17
CA GLU A 41 -10.18 4.52 35.06
C GLU A 41 -10.98 3.22 35.28
N GLY A 42 -10.46 2.09 34.79
CA GLY A 42 -11.09 0.77 34.89
C GLY A 42 -11.81 0.28 33.63
N ASP A 43 -11.86 1.05 32.53
CA ASP A 43 -12.32 0.56 31.22
C ASP A 43 -11.19 -0.16 30.46
N GLU A 44 -10.90 -1.40 30.86
CA GLU A 44 -9.83 -2.22 30.27
C GLU A 44 -9.99 -2.37 28.73
N ILE A 45 -11.22 -2.42 28.22
CA ILE A 45 -11.47 -2.50 26.77
C ILE A 45 -11.18 -1.15 26.10
N GLY A 46 -11.58 -0.05 26.72
CA GLY A 46 -11.24 1.30 26.26
C GLY A 46 -9.73 1.51 26.15
N GLU A 47 -8.98 1.00 27.12
CA GLU A 47 -7.51 1.07 27.11
C GLU A 47 -6.89 0.30 25.94
N VAL A 48 -7.38 -0.92 25.65
CA VAL A 48 -6.94 -1.70 24.48
C VAL A 48 -7.22 -0.97 23.17
N VAL A 49 -8.42 -0.40 23.02
CA VAL A 49 -8.77 0.36 21.81
C VAL A 49 -7.89 1.60 21.68
N ALA A 50 -7.64 2.32 22.78
CA ALA A 50 -6.78 3.50 22.79
C ALA A 50 -5.31 3.16 22.43
N LEU A 51 -4.79 2.02 22.91
CA LEU A 51 -3.46 1.53 22.54
C LEU A 51 -3.35 1.28 21.04
N TYR A 52 -4.33 0.57 20.46
CA TYR A 52 -4.37 0.31 19.02
C TYR A 52 -4.45 1.61 18.20
N MET A 53 -5.35 2.53 18.58
CA MET A 53 -5.50 3.81 17.87
C MET A 53 -4.23 4.66 17.95
N SER A 54 -3.54 4.65 19.10
CA SER A 54 -2.25 5.32 19.24
C SER A 54 -1.19 4.71 18.30
N ALA A 55 -1.20 3.38 18.13
CA ALA A 55 -0.31 2.71 17.18
C ALA A 55 -0.60 3.11 15.73
N MET A 56 -1.88 3.28 15.37
CA MET A 56 -2.27 3.73 14.04
C MET A 56 -1.80 5.16 13.76
N VAL A 57 -1.95 6.08 14.72
CA VAL A 57 -1.42 7.45 14.59
C VAL A 57 0.10 7.44 14.36
N LYS A 58 0.83 6.56 15.05
CA LYS A 58 2.28 6.39 14.82
C LYS A 58 2.57 5.95 13.39
N CYS A 59 1.81 5.00 12.86
CA CYS A 59 1.92 4.56 11.46
C CYS A 59 1.63 5.70 10.47
N GLU A 60 0.62 6.54 10.73
CA GLU A 60 0.29 7.69 9.89
C GLU A 60 1.41 8.75 9.86
N THR A 61 2.22 8.80 10.91
CA THR A 61 3.39 9.70 11.03
C THR A 61 4.73 9.04 10.65
N ASP A 62 4.70 7.84 10.06
CA ASP A 62 5.87 7.04 9.66
C ASP A 62 6.79 6.64 10.83
N ASP A 63 6.28 6.66 12.06
CA ASP A 63 6.97 6.20 13.28
C ASP A 63 6.68 4.71 13.52
N ILE A 64 7.11 3.85 12.57
CA ILE A 64 6.86 2.39 12.63
C ILE A 64 7.53 1.77 13.87
N ALA A 65 8.74 2.22 14.21
CA ALA A 65 9.45 1.78 15.41
C ALA A 65 8.68 2.08 16.71
N GLY A 66 7.97 3.22 16.77
CA GLY A 66 7.07 3.56 17.88
C GLY A 66 5.74 2.80 17.84
N ALA A 67 5.24 2.42 16.66
CA ALA A 67 3.98 1.68 16.49
C ALA A 67 4.08 0.21 16.94
N LEU A 68 5.19 -0.48 16.62
CA LEU A 68 5.36 -1.92 16.89
C LEU A 68 5.17 -2.30 18.38
N PRO A 69 5.76 -1.59 19.37
CA PRO A 69 5.52 -1.86 20.78
C PRO A 69 4.07 -1.67 21.21
N LEU A 70 3.34 -0.72 20.60
CA LEU A 70 1.94 -0.47 20.90
C LEU A 70 1.03 -1.59 20.38
N PHE A 71 1.29 -2.13 19.18
CA PHE A 71 0.58 -3.31 18.69
C PHE A 71 0.81 -4.53 19.59
N ARG A 72 2.07 -4.78 19.99
CA ARG A 72 2.40 -5.85 20.96
C ARG A 72 1.69 -5.65 22.30
N GLY A 73 1.64 -4.41 22.79
CA GLY A 73 0.90 -4.03 24.00
C GLY A 73 -0.59 -4.35 23.88
N THR A 74 -1.20 -3.96 22.76
CA THR A 74 -2.61 -4.24 22.45
C THR A 74 -2.91 -5.74 22.47
N ILE A 75 -2.06 -6.55 21.83
CA ILE A 75 -2.20 -8.02 21.77
C ILE A 75 -2.06 -8.65 23.16
N ASN A 76 -1.01 -8.31 23.90
CA ASN A 76 -0.75 -8.86 25.23
C ASN A 76 -1.88 -8.54 26.21
N GLU A 77 -2.41 -7.32 26.13
CA GLU A 77 -3.51 -6.87 26.97
C GLU A 77 -4.83 -7.53 26.58
N SER A 78 -5.08 -7.70 25.29
CA SER A 78 -6.23 -8.46 24.79
C SER A 78 -6.21 -9.91 25.28
N ASP A 79 -5.04 -10.56 25.23
CA ASP A 79 -4.84 -11.91 25.76
C ASP A 79 -5.07 -11.98 27.28
N ARG A 80 -4.65 -10.96 28.03
CA ARG A 80 -4.90 -10.86 29.48
C ARG A 80 -6.40 -10.79 29.76
N ILE A 81 -7.10 -9.92 29.04
CA ILE A 81 -8.56 -9.74 29.17
C ILE A 81 -9.28 -11.06 28.88
N LEU A 82 -8.96 -11.74 27.76
CA LEU A 82 -9.59 -13.02 27.42
C LEU A 82 -9.37 -14.10 28.49
N ARG A 83 -8.14 -14.22 29.02
CA ARG A 83 -7.83 -15.19 30.10
C ARG A 83 -8.63 -14.91 31.38
N ASN A 84 -8.76 -13.65 31.76
CA ASN A 84 -9.53 -13.25 32.95
C ASN A 84 -11.03 -13.49 32.74
N TRP A 85 -11.51 -13.25 31.53
CA TRP A 85 -12.90 -13.45 31.15
C TRP A 85 -13.32 -14.93 31.21
N ASP A 86 -12.46 -15.81 30.69
CA ASP A 86 -12.68 -17.26 30.73
C ASP A 86 -12.65 -17.81 32.18
N ALA A 87 -11.79 -17.24 33.03
CA ALA A 87 -11.61 -17.68 34.41
C ALA A 87 -12.81 -17.34 35.32
N GLU A 88 -13.49 -16.21 35.08
CA GLU A 88 -14.55 -15.72 35.97
C GLU A 88 -15.92 -16.41 35.79
N LYS A 89 -16.04 -17.43 34.93
CA LYS A 89 -17.34 -18.03 34.54
C LYS A 89 -18.36 -16.98 34.08
N GLN A 90 -17.90 -15.87 33.49
CA GLN A 90 -18.77 -14.93 32.78
C GLN A 90 -19.18 -15.51 31.42
N GLN A 91 -19.62 -16.78 31.38
CA GLN A 91 -20.00 -17.55 30.18
C GLN A 91 -21.10 -16.91 29.33
N GLN A 92 -21.71 -15.81 29.78
CA GLN A 92 -22.82 -15.13 29.11
C GLN A 92 -22.47 -13.76 28.53
N GLN A 93 -21.31 -13.20 28.84
CA GLN A 93 -20.87 -11.95 28.21
C GLN A 93 -19.59 -12.28 27.47
N ARG A 94 -19.56 -12.08 26.15
CA ARG A 94 -18.30 -12.03 25.40
C ARG A 94 -17.86 -10.56 25.33
N PRO A 95 -16.56 -10.27 25.17
CA PRO A 95 -16.11 -8.91 24.89
C PRO A 95 -16.92 -8.25 23.75
N PRO A 96 -17.05 -6.91 23.73
CA PRO A 96 -17.81 -6.21 22.71
C PRO A 96 -17.09 -6.23 21.34
N THR A 97 -17.81 -5.96 20.25
CA THR A 97 -17.26 -5.95 18.88
C THR A 97 -16.01 -5.06 18.73
N LYS A 98 -15.98 -3.89 19.39
CA LYS A 98 -14.81 -2.99 19.39
C LYS A 98 -13.51 -3.63 19.91
N PHE A 99 -13.61 -4.56 20.86
CA PHE A 99 -12.47 -5.28 21.41
C PHE A 99 -11.83 -6.16 20.34
N TYR A 100 -12.66 -6.97 19.67
CA TYR A 100 -12.21 -7.88 18.61
C TYR A 100 -11.64 -7.14 17.41
N PHE A 101 -12.21 -5.98 17.07
CA PHE A 101 -11.63 -5.10 16.06
C PHE A 101 -10.20 -4.68 16.41
N ALA A 102 -9.97 -4.12 17.59
CA ALA A 102 -8.65 -3.68 18.02
C ALA A 102 -7.65 -4.85 18.09
N TYR A 103 -8.07 -5.97 18.66
CA TYR A 103 -7.20 -7.14 18.82
C TYR A 103 -6.82 -7.76 17.46
N GLY A 104 -7.80 -8.07 16.61
CA GLY A 104 -7.56 -8.67 15.31
C GLY A 104 -6.79 -7.74 14.37
N SER A 105 -7.09 -6.43 14.39
CA SER A 105 -6.35 -5.46 13.56
C SER A 105 -4.92 -5.26 14.05
N ALA A 106 -4.66 -5.27 15.37
CA ALA A 106 -3.31 -5.21 15.90
C ALA A 106 -2.46 -6.44 15.51
N LEU A 107 -3.06 -7.64 15.49
CA LEU A 107 -2.39 -8.85 14.99
C LEU A 107 -2.01 -8.72 13.51
N TYR A 108 -2.93 -8.23 12.69
CA TYR A 108 -2.68 -8.00 11.26
C TYR A 108 -1.55 -6.98 11.04
N GLU A 109 -1.64 -5.80 11.68
CA GLU A 109 -0.63 -4.74 11.50
C GLU A 109 0.75 -5.14 12.06
N LEU A 110 0.79 -5.82 13.21
CA LEU A 110 2.06 -6.33 13.76
C LEU A 110 2.71 -7.32 12.81
N GLY A 111 1.94 -8.28 12.27
CA GLY A 111 2.46 -9.27 11.33
C GLY A 111 2.94 -8.63 10.02
N ARG A 112 2.26 -7.58 9.56
CA ARG A 112 2.61 -6.88 8.31
C ARG A 112 3.88 -6.02 8.45
N LEU A 113 4.09 -5.44 9.62
CA LEU A 113 5.19 -4.49 9.89
C LEU A 113 6.42 -5.16 10.53
N SER A 114 6.31 -6.39 11.00
CA SER A 114 7.44 -7.13 11.59
C SER A 114 8.26 -7.84 10.51
N ASP A 115 9.51 -7.41 10.30
CA ASP A 115 10.42 -8.03 9.33
C ASP A 115 10.95 -9.41 9.75
N ASP A 116 10.92 -9.70 11.06
CA ASP A 116 11.56 -10.87 11.67
C ASP A 116 10.62 -12.09 11.84
N GLU A 117 9.32 -11.93 11.57
CA GLU A 117 8.31 -12.93 11.87
C GLU A 117 7.58 -13.41 10.60
N GLU A 118 7.09 -14.65 10.60
CA GLU A 118 6.28 -15.14 9.49
C GLU A 118 4.90 -14.45 9.52
N PHE A 119 4.50 -13.82 8.40
CA PHE A 119 3.25 -13.07 8.33
C PHE A 119 2.00 -13.98 8.35
N GLU A 120 2.06 -15.18 7.76
CA GLU A 120 0.89 -16.06 7.60
C GLU A 120 0.23 -16.46 8.94
N PRO A 121 0.96 -16.88 10.00
CA PRO A 121 0.38 -17.12 11.32
C PRO A 121 -0.39 -15.93 11.89
N TYR A 122 0.08 -14.70 11.65
CA TYR A 122 -0.62 -13.49 12.08
C TYR A 122 -1.91 -13.28 11.29
N LEU A 123 -1.92 -13.58 9.98
CA LEU A 123 -3.13 -13.51 9.16
C LEU A 123 -4.20 -14.49 9.63
N ASP A 124 -3.82 -15.71 10.02
CA ASP A 124 -4.72 -16.71 10.58
C ASP A 124 -5.30 -16.27 11.94
N ALA A 125 -4.43 -15.83 12.86
CA ALA A 125 -4.86 -15.36 14.18
C ALA A 125 -5.75 -14.10 14.09
N ALA A 126 -5.39 -13.15 13.23
CA ALA A 126 -6.17 -11.94 12.99
C ALA A 126 -7.55 -12.28 12.41
N GLU A 127 -7.63 -13.18 11.43
CA GLU A 127 -8.90 -13.63 10.87
C GLU A 127 -9.79 -14.26 11.94
N GLU A 128 -9.26 -15.18 12.75
CA GLU A 128 -10.01 -15.82 13.85
C GLU A 128 -10.64 -14.77 14.78
N ARG A 129 -9.85 -13.80 15.26
CA ARG A 129 -10.32 -12.78 16.19
C ARG A 129 -11.34 -11.83 15.57
N LEU A 130 -11.19 -11.50 14.30
CA LEU A 130 -12.15 -10.64 13.60
C LEU A 130 -13.46 -11.37 13.31
N VAL A 131 -13.40 -12.67 12.97
CA VAL A 131 -14.59 -13.51 12.83
C VAL A 131 -15.34 -13.63 14.15
N ASP A 132 -14.62 -13.87 15.26
CA ASP A 132 -15.22 -13.85 16.62
C ASP A 132 -15.98 -12.54 16.89
N GLY A 133 -15.44 -11.42 16.41
CA GLY A 133 -16.06 -10.09 16.51
C GLY A 133 -17.35 -9.94 15.70
N LEU A 134 -17.44 -10.53 14.51
CA LEU A 134 -18.67 -10.56 13.71
C LEU A 134 -19.72 -11.51 14.30
N ASP A 135 -19.30 -12.70 14.74
CA ASP A 135 -20.19 -13.65 15.42
C ASP A 135 -20.79 -12.99 16.67
N ARG A 136 -19.97 -12.25 17.42
CA ARG A 136 -20.45 -11.44 18.55
C ARG A 136 -21.45 -10.37 18.13
N PHE A 137 -21.18 -9.65 17.05
CA PHE A 137 -22.09 -8.63 16.52
C PHE A 137 -23.44 -9.22 16.14
N ASP A 138 -23.46 -10.40 15.52
CA ASP A 138 -24.68 -11.07 15.09
C ASP A 138 -25.57 -11.51 16.26
N GLU A 139 -24.96 -11.82 17.41
CA GLU A 139 -25.62 -12.16 18.68
C GLU A 139 -26.24 -10.95 19.41
N LEU A 140 -25.89 -9.71 19.04
CA LEU A 140 -26.40 -8.49 19.70
C LEU A 140 -27.89 -8.25 19.39
N GLN A 141 -28.57 -7.54 20.30
CA GLN A 141 -29.91 -7.02 20.03
C GLN A 141 -29.86 -5.88 19.01
N GLU A 142 -30.95 -5.62 18.29
CA GLU A 142 -30.99 -4.60 17.21
C GLU A 142 -30.59 -3.18 17.67
N ALA A 143 -30.94 -2.80 18.92
CA ALA A 143 -30.52 -1.53 19.49
C ALA A 143 -28.99 -1.45 19.61
N ASP A 144 -28.36 -2.49 20.16
CA ASP A 144 -26.90 -2.57 20.35
C ASP A 144 -26.16 -2.74 19.01
N LYS A 145 -26.78 -3.40 18.02
CA LYS A 145 -26.22 -3.52 16.65
C LYS A 145 -26.07 -2.16 15.99
N THR A 146 -27.01 -1.25 16.21
CA THR A 146 -26.93 0.11 15.65
C THR A 146 -25.70 0.84 16.18
N GLU A 147 -25.42 0.71 17.48
CA GLU A 147 -24.24 1.34 18.11
C GLU A 147 -22.91 0.67 17.73
N ASN A 148 -22.92 -0.61 17.37
CA ASN A 148 -21.73 -1.38 17.00
C ASN A 148 -21.52 -1.54 15.49
N MET A 149 -22.43 -0.98 14.67
CA MET A 149 -22.40 -1.15 13.21
C MET A 149 -21.09 -0.62 12.60
N ALA A 150 -20.60 0.52 13.09
CA ALA A 150 -19.34 1.10 12.66
C ALA A 150 -18.16 0.12 12.83
N TYR A 151 -18.09 -0.56 13.98
CA TYR A 151 -17.05 -1.57 14.22
C TYR A 151 -17.27 -2.83 13.38
N ALA A 152 -18.51 -3.25 13.13
CA ALA A 152 -18.77 -4.37 12.22
C ALA A 152 -18.27 -4.07 10.79
N HIS A 153 -18.46 -2.84 10.30
CA HIS A 153 -17.90 -2.40 9.02
C HIS A 153 -16.37 -2.42 9.03
N LYS A 154 -15.74 -1.87 10.06
CA LYS A 154 -14.27 -1.87 10.20
C LYS A 154 -13.70 -3.28 10.27
N ILE A 155 -14.37 -4.21 10.96
CA ILE A 155 -14.00 -5.63 10.99
C ILE A 155 -14.11 -6.27 9.61
N ARG A 156 -15.21 -6.03 8.86
CA ARG A 156 -15.37 -6.54 7.49
C ARG A 156 -14.28 -6.03 6.55
N VAL A 157 -13.90 -4.75 6.68
CA VAL A 157 -12.77 -4.16 5.96
C VAL A 157 -11.46 -4.85 6.34
N ALA A 158 -11.17 -5.02 7.63
CA ALA A 158 -9.96 -5.69 8.11
C ALA A 158 -9.87 -7.15 7.61
N LEU A 159 -11.00 -7.89 7.62
CA LEU A 159 -11.08 -9.23 7.05
C LEU A 159 -10.80 -9.23 5.54
N ALA A 160 -11.34 -8.26 4.79
CA ALA A 160 -11.04 -8.14 3.37
C ALA A 160 -9.56 -7.88 3.10
N LYS A 161 -8.89 -7.03 3.91
CA LYS A 161 -7.44 -6.82 3.84
C LYS A 161 -6.66 -8.14 4.07
N ILE A 162 -7.05 -8.91 5.09
CA ILE A 162 -6.46 -10.22 5.38
C ILE A 162 -6.67 -11.20 4.22
N TRP A 163 -7.88 -11.29 3.67
CA TRP A 163 -8.15 -12.20 2.55
C TRP A 163 -7.40 -11.81 1.29
N ILE A 164 -7.19 -10.51 1.03
CA ILE A 164 -6.33 -10.04 -0.06
C ILE A 164 -4.87 -10.46 0.18
N ALA A 165 -4.36 -10.29 1.41
CA ALA A 165 -3.01 -10.71 1.76
C ALA A 165 -2.82 -12.23 1.60
N LYS A 166 -3.77 -13.04 2.09
CA LYS A 166 -3.77 -14.50 1.91
C LYS A 166 -3.94 -14.92 0.44
N ALA A 167 -4.70 -14.15 -0.35
CA ALA A 167 -4.84 -14.42 -1.78
C ALA A 167 -3.55 -14.11 -2.54
N ALA A 168 -2.77 -13.10 -2.11
CA ALA A 168 -1.52 -12.73 -2.76
C ALA A 168 -0.51 -13.89 -2.80
N SER A 169 -0.42 -14.71 -1.73
CA SER A 169 0.45 -15.89 -1.70
C SER A 169 -0.01 -17.02 -2.64
N GLN A 170 -1.25 -16.96 -3.14
CA GLN A 170 -1.83 -17.93 -4.07
C GLN A 170 -1.68 -17.51 -5.53
N VAL A 171 -1.34 -16.24 -5.80
CA VAL A 171 -1.07 -15.76 -7.16
C VAL A 171 0.27 -16.30 -7.62
N LYS A 172 0.24 -17.36 -8.43
CA LYS A 172 1.42 -17.89 -9.14
C LYS A 172 1.38 -17.44 -10.60
N GLU A 173 2.56 -17.26 -11.19
CA GLU A 173 2.73 -16.87 -12.61
C GLU A 173 1.95 -17.78 -13.58
N SER A 174 1.68 -19.04 -13.22
CA SER A 174 0.97 -20.02 -14.04
C SER A 174 -0.51 -20.20 -13.70
N THR A 175 -1.06 -19.46 -12.72
CA THR A 175 -2.45 -19.63 -12.31
C THR A 175 -3.39 -18.82 -13.21
N SER A 176 -4.21 -19.53 -13.97
CA SER A 176 -5.20 -18.90 -14.85
C SER A 176 -6.42 -18.32 -14.11
N SER A 177 -6.53 -18.52 -12.79
CA SER A 177 -7.71 -18.12 -12.00
C SER A 177 -7.37 -17.12 -10.90
N VAL A 178 -8.26 -16.15 -10.69
CA VAL A 178 -8.27 -15.27 -9.51
C VAL A 178 -8.64 -16.11 -8.28
N PRO A 179 -7.88 -16.07 -7.17
CA PRO A 179 -8.21 -16.81 -5.96
C PRO A 179 -9.58 -16.43 -5.38
N ASP A 180 -10.32 -17.41 -4.87
CA ASP A 180 -11.65 -17.20 -4.28
C ASP A 180 -11.63 -16.19 -3.12
N LEU A 181 -10.54 -16.15 -2.35
CA LEU A 181 -10.37 -15.19 -1.26
C LEU A 181 -10.32 -13.74 -1.76
N ALA A 182 -9.69 -13.47 -2.90
CA ALA A 182 -9.66 -12.13 -3.49
C ALA A 182 -11.06 -11.69 -3.97
N VAL A 183 -11.85 -12.64 -4.52
CA VAL A 183 -13.24 -12.39 -4.91
C VAL A 183 -14.09 -12.11 -3.67
N LYS A 184 -13.98 -12.94 -2.63
CA LYS A 184 -14.67 -12.76 -1.34
C LYS A 184 -14.36 -11.39 -0.72
N ALA A 185 -13.10 -10.97 -0.77
CA ALA A 185 -12.68 -9.66 -0.26
C ALA A 185 -13.36 -8.52 -1.02
N LEU A 186 -13.30 -8.52 -2.35
CA LEU A 186 -13.97 -7.49 -3.16
C LEU A 186 -15.48 -7.44 -2.94
N ASP A 187 -16.14 -8.60 -2.85
CA ASP A 187 -17.58 -8.66 -2.59
C ASP A 187 -17.93 -8.09 -1.21
N THR A 188 -17.11 -8.38 -0.21
CA THR A 188 -17.28 -7.84 1.16
C THR A 188 -17.07 -6.33 1.17
N LEU A 189 -16.04 -5.81 0.50
CA LEU A 189 -15.81 -4.37 0.39
C LEU A 189 -16.95 -3.66 -0.35
N ASN A 190 -17.45 -4.26 -1.44
CA ASN A 190 -18.60 -3.73 -2.17
C ASN A 190 -19.86 -3.66 -1.30
N GLN A 191 -20.09 -4.67 -0.45
CA GLN A 191 -21.20 -4.66 0.49
C GLN A 191 -21.06 -3.49 1.46
N VAL A 192 -19.92 -3.39 2.17
CA VAL A 192 -19.68 -2.30 3.14
C VAL A 192 -19.83 -0.93 2.50
N LEU A 193 -19.23 -0.70 1.32
CA LEU A 193 -19.29 0.60 0.62
C LEU A 193 -20.70 0.94 0.08
N ALA A 194 -21.57 -0.05 -0.08
CA ALA A 194 -22.96 0.17 -0.49
C ALA A 194 -23.89 0.51 0.68
N GLU A 195 -23.48 0.23 1.92
CA GLU A 195 -24.23 0.59 3.13
C GLU A 195 -24.18 2.11 3.33
N LYS A 196 -25.32 2.76 3.55
CA LYS A 196 -25.37 4.24 3.66
C LYS A 196 -24.69 4.78 4.90
N ASP A 197 -24.66 3.97 5.96
CA ASP A 197 -24.15 4.32 7.27
C ASP A 197 -22.76 3.69 7.49
N ASN A 198 -21.99 3.47 6.41
CA ASN A 198 -20.59 3.09 6.56
C ASN A 198 -19.79 4.29 7.08
N GLU A 199 -19.27 4.17 8.29
CA GLU A 199 -18.44 5.19 8.95
C GLU A 199 -16.95 5.04 8.59
N LEU A 200 -16.67 4.64 7.34
CA LEU A 200 -15.29 4.59 6.86
C LEU A 200 -14.82 6.01 6.56
N ASP A 201 -13.67 6.37 7.09
CA ASP A 201 -13.08 7.67 6.80
C ASP A 201 -12.29 7.63 5.49
N THR A 202 -11.86 8.80 5.02
CA THR A 202 -11.14 8.91 3.76
C THR A 202 -9.82 8.13 3.78
N ASN A 203 -9.14 8.02 4.92
CA ASN A 203 -7.90 7.26 5.04
C ASN A 203 -8.16 5.77 4.83
N ASP A 204 -9.23 5.23 5.41
CA ASP A 204 -9.68 3.85 5.19
C ASP A 204 -9.93 3.59 3.69
N LEU A 205 -10.65 4.48 3.01
CA LEU A 205 -10.98 4.33 1.59
C LEU A 205 -9.73 4.33 0.71
N VAL A 206 -8.78 5.23 0.98
CA VAL A 206 -7.52 5.31 0.21
C VAL A 206 -6.67 4.08 0.45
N GLU A 207 -6.56 3.62 1.70
CA GLU A 207 -5.79 2.43 2.04
C GLU A 207 -6.35 1.17 1.38
N ILE A 208 -7.67 0.96 1.42
CA ILE A 208 -8.32 -0.17 0.75
C ILE A 208 -8.09 -0.09 -0.76
N GLY A 209 -8.21 1.10 -1.36
CA GLY A 209 -7.90 1.33 -2.77
C GLY A 209 -6.49 0.90 -3.14
N ALA A 210 -5.49 1.34 -2.35
CA ALA A 210 -4.09 0.98 -2.53
C ALA A 210 -3.86 -0.53 -2.42
N ILE A 211 -4.40 -1.19 -1.38
CA ILE A 211 -4.27 -2.64 -1.18
C ILE A 211 -4.85 -3.43 -2.35
N VAL A 212 -6.05 -3.05 -2.80
CA VAL A 212 -6.71 -3.72 -3.94
C VAL A 212 -5.92 -3.50 -5.23
N GLN A 213 -5.40 -2.29 -5.45
CA GLN A 213 -4.56 -1.98 -6.61
C GLN A 213 -3.31 -2.85 -6.61
N SER A 214 -2.53 -2.87 -5.53
CA SER A 214 -1.30 -3.67 -5.41
C SER A 214 -1.56 -5.17 -5.56
N HIS A 215 -2.71 -5.67 -5.10
CA HIS A 215 -3.08 -7.07 -5.35
C HIS A 215 -3.33 -7.34 -6.85
N GLY A 216 -3.97 -6.39 -7.54
CA GLY A 216 -4.18 -6.46 -9.00
C GLY A 216 -2.87 -6.55 -9.79
N GLU A 217 -1.79 -5.96 -9.28
CA GLU A 217 -0.47 -5.94 -9.94
C GLU A 217 0.25 -7.29 -9.90
N LEU A 218 -0.18 -8.21 -9.04
CA LEU A 218 0.41 -9.54 -8.94
C LEU A 218 0.08 -10.43 -10.15
N TYR A 219 -0.95 -10.08 -10.91
CA TYR A 219 -1.40 -10.89 -12.06
C TYR A 219 -0.67 -10.48 -13.33
N GLY A 220 -0.10 -11.44 -14.06
CA GLY A 220 0.54 -11.17 -15.36
C GLY A 220 -0.43 -10.95 -16.52
N GLU A 221 -1.73 -11.20 -16.36
CA GLU A 221 -2.73 -11.04 -17.42
C GLU A 221 -3.57 -9.78 -17.18
N LEU A 222 -3.64 -8.90 -18.19
CA LEU A 222 -4.35 -7.61 -18.10
C LEU A 222 -5.81 -7.77 -17.67
N GLU A 223 -6.54 -8.75 -18.21
CA GLU A 223 -7.95 -8.98 -17.88
C GLU A 223 -8.17 -9.20 -16.37
N LYS A 224 -7.23 -9.88 -15.71
CA LYS A 224 -7.28 -10.13 -14.27
C LYS A 224 -6.88 -8.89 -13.48
N GLN A 225 -5.84 -8.18 -13.91
CA GLN A 225 -5.46 -6.91 -13.28
C GLN A 225 -6.62 -5.91 -13.33
N GLN A 226 -7.29 -5.81 -14.48
CA GLN A 226 -8.28 -4.79 -14.80
C GLN A 226 -9.42 -4.77 -13.78
N LYS A 227 -9.91 -5.94 -13.33
CA LYS A 227 -10.97 -6.02 -12.32
C LYS A 227 -10.60 -5.27 -11.03
N PHE A 228 -9.40 -5.50 -10.52
CA PHE A 228 -8.92 -4.87 -9.27
C PHE A 228 -8.52 -3.42 -9.50
N ARG A 229 -7.83 -3.14 -10.61
CA ARG A 229 -7.41 -1.80 -11.02
C ARG A 229 -8.59 -0.85 -11.20
N ASP A 230 -9.62 -1.25 -11.95
CA ASP A 230 -10.82 -0.45 -12.17
C ASP A 230 -11.57 -0.21 -10.86
N TRP A 231 -11.63 -1.22 -10.00
CA TRP A 231 -12.27 -1.11 -8.69
C TRP A 231 -11.54 -0.07 -7.82
N ALA A 232 -10.23 -0.20 -7.68
CA ALA A 232 -9.40 0.69 -6.89
C ALA A 232 -9.41 2.11 -7.46
N GLN A 233 -9.23 2.27 -8.77
CA GLN A 233 -9.27 3.55 -9.44
C GLN A 233 -10.61 4.26 -9.26
N LYS A 234 -11.74 3.54 -9.38
CA LYS A 234 -13.07 4.11 -9.14
C LYS A 234 -13.22 4.62 -7.71
N LEU A 235 -12.72 3.86 -6.73
CA LEU A 235 -12.76 4.27 -5.32
C LEU A 235 -11.88 5.50 -5.06
N LEU A 236 -10.63 5.49 -5.54
CA LEU A 236 -9.69 6.61 -5.35
C LEU A 236 -10.15 7.88 -6.08
N LEU A 237 -10.70 7.76 -7.30
CA LEU A 237 -11.30 8.90 -8.01
C LEU A 237 -12.51 9.46 -7.28
N ARG A 238 -13.31 8.62 -6.58
CA ARG A 238 -14.39 9.10 -5.72
C ARG A 238 -13.81 9.93 -4.57
N VAL A 239 -12.76 9.45 -3.91
CA VAL A 239 -12.07 10.20 -2.85
C VAL A 239 -11.56 11.54 -3.37
N VAL A 240 -10.81 11.58 -4.48
CA VAL A 240 -10.30 12.84 -5.06
C VAL A 240 -11.42 13.78 -5.48
N LYS A 241 -12.57 13.25 -5.93
CA LYS A 241 -13.73 14.09 -6.24
C LYS A 241 -14.33 14.76 -5.01
N GLU A 242 -14.37 14.04 -3.88
CA GLU A 242 -14.90 14.54 -2.60
C GLU A 242 -13.87 15.44 -1.89
N GLU A 243 -12.58 15.10 -1.99
CA GLU A 243 -11.44 15.81 -1.43
C GLU A 243 -10.32 16.02 -2.47
N PRO A 244 -10.41 17.09 -3.31
CA PRO A 244 -9.45 17.31 -4.39
C PRO A 244 -7.99 17.55 -3.96
N GLU A 245 -7.78 17.90 -2.69
CA GLU A 245 -6.45 18.12 -2.11
C GLU A 245 -5.91 16.89 -1.38
N ASN A 246 -6.58 15.73 -1.49
CA ASN A 246 -6.14 14.49 -0.86
C ASN A 246 -4.88 13.94 -1.57
N VAL A 247 -3.73 14.33 -1.06
CA VAL A 247 -2.41 13.97 -1.58
C VAL A 247 -2.22 12.46 -1.69
N ARG A 248 -2.69 11.69 -0.69
CA ARG A 248 -2.51 10.24 -0.67
C ARG A 248 -3.30 9.59 -1.80
N ALA A 249 -4.58 9.94 -1.97
CA ALA A 249 -5.41 9.40 -3.05
C ALA A 249 -4.84 9.73 -4.46
N LEU A 250 -4.35 10.96 -4.66
CA LEU A 250 -3.69 11.36 -5.90
C LEU A 250 -2.40 10.56 -6.14
N SER A 251 -1.61 10.34 -5.10
CA SER A 251 -0.38 9.53 -5.18
C SER A 251 -0.69 8.10 -5.61
N GLU A 252 -1.69 7.46 -4.99
CA GLU A 252 -2.09 6.09 -5.34
C GLU A 252 -2.63 5.98 -6.78
N LEU A 253 -3.37 6.99 -7.25
CA LEU A 253 -3.79 7.06 -8.66
C LEU A 253 -2.61 7.17 -9.61
N GLY A 254 -1.62 8.01 -9.29
CA GLY A 254 -0.40 8.17 -10.07
C GLY A 254 0.40 6.87 -10.14
N LEU A 255 0.69 6.27 -8.98
CA LEU A 255 1.40 5.00 -8.87
C LEU A 255 0.66 3.87 -9.61
N GLY A 256 -0.67 3.85 -9.54
CA GLY A 256 -1.48 2.91 -10.32
C GLY A 256 -1.26 3.08 -11.82
N GLN A 257 -1.28 4.31 -12.34
CA GLN A 257 -1.03 4.55 -13.76
C GLN A 257 0.42 4.21 -14.17
N LEU A 258 1.42 4.49 -13.31
CA LEU A 258 2.80 4.07 -13.55
C LEU A 258 2.93 2.54 -13.65
N SER A 259 2.29 1.83 -12.73
CA SER A 259 2.22 0.36 -12.76
C SER A 259 1.55 -0.18 -14.03
N LEU A 260 0.48 0.47 -14.52
CA LEU A 260 -0.14 0.11 -15.80
C LEU A 260 0.82 0.35 -16.97
N ALA A 261 1.56 1.45 -16.95
CA ALA A 261 2.55 1.74 -17.97
C ALA A 261 3.64 0.66 -18.01
N ASN A 262 4.16 0.26 -16.84
CA ASN A 262 5.17 -0.79 -16.76
C ASN A 262 4.66 -2.12 -17.31
N PHE A 263 3.40 -2.49 -17.05
CA PHE A 263 2.78 -3.66 -17.68
C PHE A 263 2.83 -3.59 -19.22
N TRP A 264 2.50 -2.43 -19.80
CA TRP A 264 2.52 -2.25 -21.26
C TRP A 264 3.93 -2.21 -21.84
N LEU A 265 4.90 -1.62 -21.12
CA LEU A 265 6.30 -1.64 -21.52
C LEU A 265 6.86 -3.07 -21.52
N ASP A 266 6.55 -3.87 -20.49
CA ASP A 266 6.95 -5.28 -20.43
C ASP A 266 6.31 -6.10 -21.58
N ALA A 267 5.06 -5.79 -21.95
CA ALA A 267 4.38 -6.41 -23.09
C ALA A 267 5.04 -6.05 -24.43
N ALA A 268 5.38 -4.76 -24.64
CA ALA A 268 6.08 -4.29 -25.82
C ALA A 268 7.45 -4.97 -25.99
N ASP A 269 8.23 -5.06 -24.91
CA ASP A 269 9.55 -5.71 -24.89
C ASP A 269 9.46 -7.22 -25.23
N THR A 270 8.33 -7.86 -24.93
CA THR A 270 8.09 -9.28 -25.25
C THR A 270 7.75 -9.47 -26.72
N GLU A 271 6.91 -8.60 -27.29
CA GLU A 271 6.55 -8.64 -28.72
C GLU A 271 7.76 -8.34 -29.61
N GLU A 272 8.60 -7.36 -29.26
CA GLU A 272 9.83 -7.05 -29.99
C GLU A 272 10.80 -8.26 -30.07
N GLN A 273 10.91 -9.04 -28.99
CA GLN A 273 11.75 -10.25 -28.97
C GLN A 273 11.21 -11.38 -29.86
N GLU A 274 9.90 -11.43 -30.10
CA GLU A 274 9.28 -12.40 -31.01
C GLU A 274 9.40 -11.93 -32.48
N GLU A 275 9.33 -10.62 -32.73
CA GLU A 275 9.44 -10.01 -34.07
C GLU A 275 10.89 -9.87 -34.57
N GLU A 276 11.91 -9.78 -33.71
CA GLU A 276 13.33 -9.75 -34.11
C GLU A 276 13.80 -11.01 -34.90
N GLN A 277 12.97 -12.05 -35.00
CA GLN A 277 13.21 -13.19 -35.91
C GLN A 277 12.83 -12.91 -37.37
N GLU A 278 12.10 -11.83 -37.66
CA GLU A 278 11.66 -11.42 -39.00
C GLU A 278 12.01 -9.94 -39.29
N GLU A 279 13.25 -9.70 -39.72
CA GLU A 279 13.79 -8.44 -40.29
C GLU A 279 13.65 -7.15 -39.45
N GLU A 280 14.75 -6.74 -38.80
CA GLU A 280 14.96 -5.41 -38.18
C GLU A 280 14.66 -4.26 -39.18
N GLN A 281 13.44 -3.73 -39.16
CA GLN A 281 13.16 -2.38 -39.62
C GLN A 281 12.97 -1.48 -38.40
N GLU A 282 13.89 -0.53 -38.19
CA GLU A 282 13.76 0.54 -37.20
C GLU A 282 12.46 1.33 -37.47
N SER A 283 11.35 0.92 -36.83
CA SER A 283 10.08 1.64 -36.85
C SER A 283 10.24 2.91 -36.03
N THR A 284 10.04 4.07 -36.67
CA THR A 284 9.99 5.37 -35.97
C THR A 284 8.65 5.63 -35.30
N THR A 285 7.74 4.65 -35.29
CA THR A 285 6.39 4.78 -34.76
C THR A 285 6.19 3.84 -33.60
N LEU A 286 5.67 4.38 -32.49
CA LEU A 286 5.34 3.60 -31.30
C LEU A 286 4.36 2.47 -31.62
N SER A 287 4.60 1.29 -31.05
CA SER A 287 3.68 0.15 -31.02
C SER A 287 2.36 0.53 -30.31
N GLN A 288 1.37 -0.38 -30.31
CA GLN A 288 0.12 -0.10 -29.62
C GLN A 288 0.32 -0.11 -28.10
N GLU A 289 1.17 -1.00 -27.63
CA GLU A 289 1.59 -1.23 -26.26
C GLU A 289 2.36 -0.01 -25.76
N GLU A 290 3.33 0.50 -26.54
CA GLU A 290 4.06 1.73 -26.22
C GLU A 290 3.14 2.97 -26.17
N LYS A 291 2.12 3.06 -27.03
CA LYS A 291 1.11 4.14 -26.94
C LYS A 291 0.27 4.01 -25.68
N ASN A 292 -0.16 2.80 -25.33
CA ASN A 292 -0.90 2.56 -24.09
C ASN A 292 -0.05 2.91 -22.86
N ALA A 293 1.25 2.57 -22.89
CA ALA A 293 2.21 2.95 -21.86
C ALA A 293 2.35 4.48 -21.76
N GLN A 294 2.52 5.16 -22.90
CA GLN A 294 2.61 6.62 -22.94
C GLN A 294 1.38 7.29 -22.35
N ASP A 295 0.17 6.86 -22.73
CA ASP A 295 -1.09 7.41 -22.19
C ASP A 295 -1.21 7.23 -20.67
N ALA A 296 -0.77 6.07 -20.15
CA ALA A 296 -0.74 5.80 -18.72
C ALA A 296 0.31 6.67 -17.99
N LEU A 297 1.51 6.80 -18.55
CA LEU A 297 2.57 7.64 -17.98
C LEU A 297 2.18 9.12 -17.92
N LEU A 298 1.52 9.66 -18.96
CA LEU A 298 1.05 11.04 -18.96
C LEU A 298 0.03 11.30 -17.84
N LYS A 299 -0.90 10.36 -17.60
CA LYS A 299 -1.84 10.44 -16.47
C LYS A 299 -1.12 10.32 -15.12
N SER A 300 -0.13 9.44 -15.03
CA SER A 300 0.69 9.29 -13.84
C SER A 300 1.40 10.61 -13.50
N GLN A 301 2.05 11.22 -14.49
CA GLN A 301 2.72 12.51 -14.37
C GLN A 301 1.74 13.58 -13.87
N GLU A 302 0.54 13.67 -14.46
CA GLU A 302 -0.48 14.65 -14.05
C GLU A 302 -0.85 14.52 -12.56
N TYR A 303 -1.05 13.31 -12.06
CA TYR A 303 -1.37 13.09 -10.65
C TYR A 303 -0.18 13.37 -9.73
N LEU A 304 1.03 12.93 -10.07
CA LEU A 304 2.22 13.10 -9.24
C LEU A 304 2.71 14.56 -9.21
N GLU A 305 2.52 15.32 -10.28
CA GLU A 305 2.74 16.77 -10.28
C GLU A 305 1.77 17.50 -9.35
N GLN A 306 0.49 17.08 -9.31
CA GLN A 306 -0.48 17.60 -8.34
C GLN A 306 -0.08 17.28 -6.90
N VAL A 307 0.37 16.05 -6.64
CA VAL A 307 0.91 15.62 -5.34
C VAL A 307 2.04 16.53 -4.88
N LEU A 308 3.04 16.77 -5.74
CA LEU A 308 4.16 17.66 -5.42
C LEU A 308 3.67 19.09 -5.15
N ASN A 309 2.80 19.64 -6.00
CA ASN A 309 2.28 20.99 -5.84
C ASN A 309 1.54 21.18 -4.50
N LEU A 310 0.63 20.27 -4.17
CA LEU A 310 -0.12 20.31 -2.90
C LEU A 310 0.80 20.11 -1.68
N SER A 311 1.76 19.19 -1.78
CA SER A 311 2.71 18.91 -0.71
C SER A 311 3.70 20.06 -0.49
N SER A 312 4.08 20.77 -1.56
CA SER A 312 4.92 21.98 -1.47
C SER A 312 4.21 23.11 -0.74
N LYS A 313 2.90 23.31 -0.98
CA LYS A 313 2.11 24.34 -0.28
C LYS A 313 2.03 24.12 1.24
N THR A 314 2.10 22.86 1.67
CA THR A 314 2.00 22.48 3.09
C THR A 314 3.35 22.13 3.73
N ASN A 315 4.46 22.28 2.99
CA ASN A 315 5.81 21.87 3.40
C ASN A 315 5.93 20.37 3.78
N LYS A 316 5.05 19.53 3.22
CA LYS A 316 4.98 18.07 3.46
C LYS A 316 5.60 17.24 2.34
N VAL A 317 6.37 17.86 1.43
CA VAL A 317 7.07 17.13 0.35
C VAL A 317 7.96 16.04 0.94
N LEU A 318 7.83 14.82 0.42
CA LEU A 318 8.69 13.68 0.77
C LEU A 318 9.66 13.38 -0.38
N PRO A 319 10.87 12.84 -0.10
CA PRO A 319 11.83 12.46 -1.15
C PRO A 319 11.23 11.54 -2.21
N ARG A 320 10.42 10.56 -1.76
CA ARG A 320 9.75 9.59 -2.61
C ARG A 320 8.86 10.22 -3.69
N MET A 321 8.16 11.31 -3.38
CA MET A 321 7.30 11.99 -4.36
C MET A 321 8.08 12.50 -5.59
N HIS A 322 9.32 12.95 -5.37
CA HIS A 322 10.21 13.34 -6.46
C HIS A 322 10.79 12.13 -7.20
N ALA A 323 11.10 11.05 -6.49
CA ALA A 323 11.61 9.83 -7.10
C ALA A 323 10.56 9.17 -8.01
N ASP A 324 9.31 9.06 -7.54
CA ASP A 324 8.20 8.49 -8.31
C ASP A 324 7.96 9.30 -9.60
N LEU A 325 7.98 10.65 -9.52
CA LEU A 325 7.85 11.50 -10.70
C LEU A 325 9.05 11.39 -11.65
N ALA A 326 10.27 11.25 -11.12
CA ALA A 326 11.45 11.05 -11.95
C ALA A 326 11.36 9.74 -12.75
N GLU A 327 10.88 8.65 -12.13
CA GLU A 327 10.66 7.36 -12.81
C GLU A 327 9.69 7.51 -13.98
N VAL A 328 8.55 8.18 -13.76
CA VAL A 328 7.57 8.46 -14.83
C VAL A 328 8.22 9.24 -15.98
N ILE A 329 9.00 10.29 -15.68
CA ILE A 329 9.63 11.13 -16.69
C ILE A 329 10.71 10.35 -17.46
N ILE A 330 11.47 9.46 -16.81
CA ILE A 330 12.45 8.58 -17.48
C ILE A 330 11.72 7.67 -18.46
N ASN A 331 10.65 7.01 -18.02
CA ASN A 331 9.87 6.12 -18.88
C ASN A 331 9.23 6.87 -20.05
N LEU A 332 8.73 8.10 -19.84
CA LEU A 332 8.26 8.96 -20.94
C LEU A 332 9.38 9.32 -21.90
N SER A 333 10.57 9.64 -21.39
CA SER A 333 11.74 9.99 -22.21
C SER A 333 12.13 8.84 -23.14
N ASN A 334 12.02 7.60 -22.67
CA ASN A 334 12.32 6.40 -23.46
C ASN A 334 11.39 6.23 -24.68
N LEU A 335 10.16 6.72 -24.58
CA LEU A 335 9.15 6.66 -25.64
C LEU A 335 9.18 7.88 -26.59
N VAL A 336 10.07 8.84 -26.39
CA VAL A 336 10.21 10.02 -27.26
C VAL A 336 11.28 9.78 -28.32
N SER A 337 10.90 9.90 -29.59
CA SER A 337 11.83 9.73 -30.72
C SER A 337 12.66 10.99 -31.04
N ASP A 338 12.20 12.17 -30.63
CA ASP A 338 12.92 13.43 -30.82
C ASP A 338 14.04 13.57 -29.78
N GLU A 339 15.30 13.54 -30.22
CA GLU A 339 16.47 13.55 -29.32
C GLU A 339 16.54 14.80 -28.44
N GLU A 340 16.13 15.97 -28.95
CA GLU A 340 16.17 17.22 -28.18
C GLU A 340 15.13 17.21 -27.05
N GLN A 341 13.90 16.77 -27.35
CA GLN A 341 12.84 16.62 -26.37
C GLN A 341 13.16 15.51 -25.37
N GLN A 342 13.70 14.38 -25.82
CA GLN A 342 14.16 13.30 -24.95
C GLN A 342 15.22 13.80 -23.96
N GLN A 343 16.23 14.54 -24.44
CA GLN A 343 17.28 15.10 -23.58
C GLN A 343 16.71 16.08 -22.54
N LYS A 344 15.71 16.88 -22.90
CA LYS A 344 15.02 17.79 -21.96
C LYS A 344 14.30 17.03 -20.85
N LEU A 345 13.59 15.95 -21.19
CA LEU A 345 12.90 15.12 -20.21
C LEU A 345 13.88 14.41 -19.28
N TYR A 346 14.99 13.85 -19.79
CA TYR A 346 16.03 13.27 -18.94
C TYR A 346 16.65 14.30 -17.99
N GLN A 347 16.85 15.54 -18.45
CA GLN A 347 17.30 16.61 -17.56
C GLN A 347 16.29 16.87 -16.43
N GLN A 348 15.00 16.93 -16.74
CA GLN A 348 13.94 17.10 -15.74
C GLN A 348 13.91 15.94 -14.73
N ALA A 349 14.07 14.70 -15.20
CA ALA A 349 14.19 13.55 -14.30
C ALA A 349 15.40 13.66 -13.36
N ALA A 350 16.57 14.04 -13.89
CA ALA A 350 17.77 14.23 -13.08
C ALA A 350 17.59 15.34 -12.02
N GLU A 351 16.90 16.43 -12.37
CA GLU A 351 16.53 17.50 -11.43
C GLU A 351 15.62 16.97 -10.31
N HIS A 352 14.61 16.15 -10.63
CA HIS A 352 13.76 15.53 -9.61
C HIS A 352 14.52 14.57 -8.69
N ILE A 353 15.44 13.75 -9.22
CA ILE A 353 16.28 12.87 -8.39
C ILE A 353 17.17 13.66 -7.43
N GLN A 354 17.76 14.78 -7.90
CA GLN A 354 18.53 15.71 -7.07
C GLN A 354 17.66 16.37 -5.98
N ASN A 355 16.42 16.74 -6.34
CA ASN A 355 15.46 17.29 -5.39
C ASN A 355 15.05 16.27 -4.33
N ALA A 356 14.85 14.99 -4.70
CA ALA A 356 14.59 13.92 -3.73
C ALA A 356 15.71 13.82 -2.67
N LYS A 357 16.97 13.79 -3.10
CA LYS A 357 18.16 13.82 -2.22
C LYS A 357 18.18 15.07 -1.33
N SER A 358 17.88 16.23 -1.90
CA SER A 358 17.88 17.51 -1.17
C SER A 358 16.77 17.56 -0.09
N VAL A 359 15.58 17.03 -0.40
CA VAL A 359 14.48 16.93 0.58
C VAL A 359 14.88 15.99 1.71
N ALA A 360 15.47 14.84 1.42
CA ALA A 360 15.93 13.88 2.43
C ALA A 360 16.94 14.50 3.38
N GLN A 361 17.97 15.17 2.82
CA GLN A 361 19.00 15.85 3.60
C GLN A 361 18.43 16.99 4.45
N SER A 362 17.55 17.83 3.88
CA SER A 362 17.00 18.99 4.60
C SER A 362 16.06 18.62 5.74
N LYS A 363 15.43 17.45 5.66
CA LYS A 363 14.51 16.92 6.67
C LYS A 363 15.16 15.86 7.57
N GLU A 364 16.46 15.60 7.41
CA GLU A 364 17.20 14.57 8.16
C GLU A 364 16.52 13.18 8.09
N LEU A 365 15.93 12.85 6.93
CA LEU A 365 15.27 11.58 6.70
C LEU A 365 16.29 10.53 6.24
N GLU A 366 16.21 9.33 6.81
CA GLU A 366 16.91 8.16 6.30
C GLU A 366 16.21 7.69 5.02
N TYR A 367 16.70 8.16 3.87
CA TYR A 367 16.15 7.83 2.56
C TYR A 367 17.26 7.47 1.59
N GLU A 368 17.17 6.27 1.04
CA GLU A 368 18.02 5.80 -0.05
C GLU A 368 17.25 5.87 -1.36
N LEU A 369 17.91 6.34 -2.42
CA LEU A 369 17.31 6.31 -3.75
C LEU A 369 17.17 4.86 -4.23
N PRO A 370 16.08 4.54 -4.95
CA PRO A 370 16.00 3.30 -5.71
C PRO A 370 17.22 3.13 -6.62
N GLU A 371 17.79 1.91 -6.65
CA GLU A 371 19.02 1.59 -7.39
C GLU A 371 18.95 2.07 -8.84
N GLY A 372 17.81 1.87 -9.50
CA GLY A 372 17.58 2.32 -10.86
C GLY A 372 17.75 3.82 -11.09
N LEU A 373 17.20 4.65 -10.18
CA LEU A 373 17.34 6.11 -10.25
C LEU A 373 18.76 6.56 -9.91
N GLN A 374 19.44 5.84 -9.02
CA GLN A 374 20.84 6.09 -8.70
C GLN A 374 21.74 5.81 -9.91
N LEU A 375 21.55 4.66 -10.58
CA LEU A 375 22.28 4.31 -11.81
C LEU A 375 22.04 5.34 -12.92
N PHE A 376 20.78 5.72 -13.15
CA PHE A 376 20.45 6.76 -14.13
C PHE A 376 21.18 8.07 -13.86
N LEU A 377 21.20 8.53 -12.59
CA LEU A 377 21.86 9.78 -12.23
C LEU A 377 23.38 9.72 -12.45
N ASP A 378 24.00 8.59 -12.15
CA ASP A 378 25.44 8.39 -12.32
C ASP A 378 25.83 8.35 -13.81
N GLU A 379 25.04 7.68 -14.64
CA GLU A 379 25.21 7.66 -16.10
C GLU A 379 24.99 9.04 -16.73
N TRP A 380 23.94 9.75 -16.31
CA TRP A 380 23.64 11.10 -16.76
C TRP A 380 24.77 12.07 -16.44
N SER A 381 25.28 12.03 -15.20
CA SER A 381 26.36 12.91 -14.75
C SER A 381 27.69 12.62 -15.46
N SER A 382 27.91 11.38 -15.89
CA SER A 382 29.09 10.98 -16.66
C SER A 382 29.00 11.33 -18.15
N SER A 383 27.80 11.64 -18.64
CA SER A 383 27.50 11.91 -20.06
C SER A 383 27.45 13.40 -20.41
N GLN A 384 27.60 14.29 -19.41
CA GLN A 384 27.78 15.74 -19.58
C GLN A 384 29.25 16.11 -19.63
#